data_AF-A0A1B7W4A8-F1
#
_entry.id   AF-A0A1B7W4A8-F1
#
_cell.length_a   1.000
_cell.length_b   1.000
_cell.length_c   1.000
_cell.angle_alpha   90.00
_cell.angle_beta   90.00
_cell.angle_gamma   90.00
#
_symmetry.space_group_name_H-M   'P 1'
#
loop_
_entity.id
_entity.type
_entity.pdbx_description
1 polymer ?
#
loop_
_entity_poly.entity_id
_entity_poly.type
_entity_poly.pdbx_seq_one_letter_code
_entity_poly.pdbx_strand_id
1 'polypeptide(L)' 'MEIKGYAEIDFTKKYRYLLGRKWDENLPQVTFIMLNPSTADDKKLDYTLIRCIDFAQSWKKYGSLELVNLFAYRATYPT' A
#
# COMPACT_ATOMS: atom_id res chain seq x y z
N MET A 1 12.36 9.81 -8.96
CA MET A 1 12.32 8.34 -9.05
C MET A 1 10.88 7.97 -9.28
N GLU A 2 10.59 7.18 -10.31
CA GLU A 2 9.22 6.75 -10.61
C GLU A 2 8.79 5.71 -9.57
N ILE A 3 7.61 5.88 -8.99
CA ILE A 3 7.05 4.90 -8.05
C ILE A 3 5.95 4.14 -8.79
N LYS A 4 6.16 2.84 -9.03
CA LYS A 4 5.16 1.95 -9.66
C LYS A 4 4.18 1.44 -8.60
N GLY A 5 2.88 1.60 -8.87
CA GLY A 5 1.81 1.08 -8.02
C GLY A 5 1.25 -0.24 -8.52
N TYR A 6 0.79 -1.08 -7.59
CA TYR A 6 0.02 -2.29 -7.87
C TYR A 6 -0.93 -2.57 -6.71
N ALA A 7 -2.04 -3.28 -6.97
CA ALA A 7 -3.01 -3.64 -5.95
C ALA A 7 -3.67 -4.99 -6.30
N GLU A 8 -3.95 -5.79 -5.27
CA GLU A 8 -4.80 -6.96 -5.41
C GLU A 8 -6.21 -6.61 -4.93
N ILE A 9 -7.11 -6.48 -5.90
CA ILE A 9 -8.49 -6.11 -5.71
C ILE A 9 -9.36 -7.23 -6.28
N ASP A 10 -10.39 -7.62 -5.54
CA ASP A 10 -11.31 -8.66 -5.99
C ASP A 10 -12.14 -8.22 -7.21
N PHE A 11 -12.80 -9.16 -7.87
CA PHE A 11 -13.60 -8.85 -9.06
C PHE A 11 -14.76 -7.89 -8.79
N THR A 12 -15.28 -7.84 -7.55
CA THR A 12 -16.35 -6.89 -7.18
C THR A 12 -15.82 -5.48 -6.91
N LYS A 13 -14.50 -5.32 -6.80
CA LYS A 13 -13.80 -4.11 -6.39
C LYS A 13 -14.14 -3.63 -4.98
N LYS A 14 -14.83 -4.44 -4.17
CA LYS A 14 -15.19 -4.11 -2.77
C LYS A 14 -14.10 -4.51 -1.79
N TYR A 15 -13.22 -5.43 -2.16
CA TYR A 15 -12.17 -5.94 -1.29
C TYR A 15 -10.81 -5.68 -1.90
N ARG A 16 -9.88 -5.15 -1.10
CA ARG A 16 -8.47 -4.97 -1.43
C ARG A 16 -7.64 -5.75 -0.42
N TYR A 17 -6.93 -6.76 -0.90
CA TYR A 17 -6.08 -7.60 -0.08
C TYR A 17 -4.68 -7.02 0.09
N LEU A 18 -4.20 -6.30 -0.94
CA LEU A 18 -2.85 -5.78 -0.99
C LEU A 18 -2.82 -4.45 -1.75
N LEU A 19 -1.96 -3.53 -1.27
CA LEU A 19 -1.56 -2.34 -2.01
C LEU A 19 -0.05 -2.17 -1.94
N GLY A 20 0.62 -2.08 -3.08
CA GLY A 20 2.08 -2.00 -3.14
C GLY A 20 2.62 -0.81 -3.91
N ARG A 21 3.83 -0.39 -3.54
CA ARG A 21 4.62 0.64 -4.22
C ARG A 21 6.06 0.16 -4.36
N LYS A 22 6.63 0.29 -5.56
CA LYS A 22 8.03 -0.06 -5.88
C LYS A 22 8.76 1.15 -6.46
N TRP A 23 9.97 1.40 -5.98
CA TRP A 23 10.85 2.48 -6.45
C TRP A 23 12.28 1.99 -6.73
N ASP A 24 12.70 0.86 -6.16
CA ASP A 24 13.95 0.17 -6.51
C ASP A 24 13.73 -1.35 -6.50
N GLU A 25 13.90 -1.99 -7.65
CA GLU A 25 13.66 -3.44 -7.82
C GLU A 25 14.83 -4.29 -7.27
N ASN A 26 15.98 -3.68 -6.97
CA ASN A 26 17.17 -4.37 -6.45
C ASN A 26 17.23 -4.41 -4.92
N LEU A 27 16.31 -3.73 -4.24
CA LEU A 27 16.28 -3.64 -2.78
C LEU A 27 15.10 -4.42 -2.18
N PRO A 28 15.23 -4.89 -0.92
CA PRO A 28 14.16 -5.58 -0.20
C PRO A 28 12.82 -4.83 -0.13
N GLN A 29 11.75 -5.58 0.09
CA GLN A 29 10.40 -5.07 0.37
C GLN A 29 10.13 -5.06 1.88
N VAL A 30 9.34 -4.08 2.34
CA VAL A 30 8.78 -4.06 3.70
C VAL A 30 7.25 -4.17 3.66
N THR A 31 6.67 -4.90 4.61
CA THR A 31 5.22 -5.01 4.77
C THR A 31 4.76 -4.24 5.99
N PHE A 32 3.76 -3.38 5.81
CA PHE A 32 3.02 -2.75 6.91
C PHE A 32 1.63 -3.40 7.03
N ILE A 33 1.29 -3.82 8.25
CA ILE A 33 -0.03 -4.35 8.58
C ILE A 33 -0.87 -3.22 9.15
N MET A 34 -1.96 -2.88 8.46
CA MET A 34 -2.80 -1.72 8.76
C MET A 34 -4.18 -2.15 9.26
N LEU A 35 -4.85 -1.28 10.00
CA LEU A 35 -6.15 -1.57 10.59
C LEU A 35 -7.33 -1.25 9.66
N ASN A 36 -7.25 -0.19 8.86
CA ASN A 36 -8.46 0.42 8.31
C ASN A 36 -8.86 -0.15 6.93
N PRO A 37 -10.17 -0.41 6.71
CA PRO A 37 -10.71 -0.45 5.36
C PRO A 37 -10.53 0.95 4.75
N SER A 38 -9.89 1.05 3.59
CA SER A 38 -9.73 2.30 2.85
C SER A 38 -10.01 2.07 1.38
N THR A 39 -10.30 3.13 0.63
CA THR A 39 -10.58 3.05 -0.81
C THR A 39 -9.32 3.15 -1.68
N ALA A 40 -8.13 3.18 -1.08
CA ALA A 40 -6.87 3.38 -1.77
C ALA A 40 -6.59 2.28 -2.82
N ASP A 41 -6.02 2.70 -3.95
CA ASP A 41 -5.71 1.85 -5.10
C ASP A 41 -4.28 2.10 -5.60
N ASP A 42 -3.90 1.40 -6.67
CA ASP A 42 -2.60 1.47 -7.32
C ASP A 42 -2.28 2.82 -7.97
N LYS A 43 -3.28 3.69 -8.15
CA LYS A 43 -3.15 4.90 -8.98
C LYS A 43 -2.79 6.15 -8.19
N LYS A 44 -3.23 6.25 -6.93
CA LYS A 44 -3.04 7.45 -6.12
C LYS A 44 -2.22 7.17 -4.87
N LEU A 45 -1.42 8.15 -4.46
CA LEU A 45 -0.76 8.15 -3.16
C LEU A 45 -1.65 8.92 -2.18
N ASP A 46 -2.15 8.24 -1.14
CA ASP A 46 -2.82 8.89 -0.02
C ASP A 46 -1.82 9.25 1.09
N TYR A 47 -2.26 10.03 2.09
CA TYR A 47 -1.39 10.46 3.18
C TYR A 47 -0.81 9.31 4.01
N THR A 48 -1.55 8.20 4.15
CA THR A 48 -1.06 7.02 4.88
C THR A 48 0.07 6.34 4.11
N LEU A 49 -0.12 6.15 2.81
CA LEU A 49 0.86 5.51 1.94
C LEU A 49 2.12 6.37 1.80
N ILE A 50 1.98 7.70 1.65
CA ILE A 50 3.13 8.63 1.64
C ILE A 50 3.95 8.43 2.91
N ARG A 51 3.30 8.42 4.07
CA ARG A 51 3.99 8.26 5.35
C ARG A 51 4.68 6.91 5.49
N CYS A 52 4.08 5.84 5.00
CA CYS A 52 4.72 4.52 4.95
C CYS A 52 5.94 4.48 4.01
N ILE A 53 5.86 5.15 2.86
CA ILE A 53 7.01 5.31 1.94
C ILE A 53 8.13 6.08 2.64
N ASP A 54 7.81 7.20 3.30
CA ASP A 54 8.80 8.01 4.02
C ASP A 54 9.53 7.20 5.09
N PHE A 55 8.79 6.38 5.87
CA PHE A 55 9.41 5.47 6.83
C PHE A 55 10.34 4.46 6.14
N ALA A 56 9.86 3.77 5.10
CA ALA A 56 10.63 2.76 4.38
C ALA A 56 11.92 3.33 3.76
N GLN A 57 11.84 4.53 3.17
CA GLN A 57 12.98 5.24 2.60
C GLN A 57 13.95 5.75 3.67
N SER A 58 13.45 6.22 4.82
CA SER A 58 14.28 6.68 5.93
C SER A 58 15.20 5.59 6.49
N TRP A 59 14.77 4.33 6.39
CA TRP A 59 15.56 3.17 6.82
C TRP A 59 16.69 2.78 5.86
N LYS A 60 16.75 3.41 4.67
CA LYS A 60 17.81 3.23 3.64
C LYS A 60 18.07 1.78 3.23
N LYS A 61 17.08 0.91 3.40
CA LYS A 61 17.18 -0.54 3.14
C LYS A 61 16.17 -1.03 2.11
N TYR A 62 15.03 -0.34 1.95
CA TYR A 62 13.90 -0.87 1.21
C TYR A 62 13.71 -0.16 -0.13
N GLY A 63 13.40 -0.95 -1.15
CA GLY A 63 13.05 -0.50 -2.51
C GLY A 63 11.57 -0.54 -2.81
N SER A 64 10.78 -1.10 -1.89
CA SER A 64 9.36 -1.27 -2.06
C SER A 64 8.66 -1.46 -0.73
N LEU A 65 7.35 -1.25 -0.74
CA LEU A 65 6.48 -1.63 0.37
C LEU A 65 5.19 -2.29 -0.12
N GLU A 66 4.60 -3.08 0.78
CA GLU A 66 3.22 -3.53 0.72
C GLU A 66 2.46 -3.07 1.96
N LEU A 67 1.23 -2.61 1.74
CA LEU A 67 0.23 -2.45 2.77
C LEU A 67 -0.75 -3.60 2.66
N VAL A 68 -0.89 -4.34 3.75
CA VAL A 68 -1.97 -5.31 3.94
C VAL A 68 -2.89 -4.80 5.04
N ASN A 69 -4.19 -5.05 4.91
CA ASN A 69 -5.16 -4.63 5.91
C ASN A 69 -5.69 -5.85 6.67
N LEU A 70 -5.88 -5.71 7.98
CA LEU A 70 -6.61 -6.70 8.78
C LEU A 70 -8.04 -6.89 8.24
N PHE A 71 -8.65 -5.82 7.71
CA PHE A 71 -9.95 -5.85 7.05
C PHE A 71 -9.82 -5.44 5.58
N ALA A 72 -10.16 -6.36 4.67
CA ALA A 72 -9.99 -6.16 3.23
C ALA A 72 -11.08 -5.27 2.59
N TYR A 73 -12.22 -5.05 3.26
CA TYR A 73 -13.29 -4.22 2.70
C TYR A 73 -12.81 -2.80 2.39
N ARG A 74 -13.26 -2.20 1.30
CA ARG A 74 -12.88 -0.84 0.90
C ARG A 74 -14.02 0.12 1.22
N ALA A 75 -13.84 0.93 2.26
CA ALA A 75 -14.78 1.97 2.65
C ALA A 75 -14.04 3.18 3.22
N THR A 76 -14.54 4.39 2.99
CA THR A 76 -14.06 5.56 3.73
C THR A 76 -14.56 5.55 5.17
N TYR A 77 -15.78 5.04 5.36
CA TYR A 77 -16.46 4.90 6.66
C TYR A 77 -17.11 3.51 6.71
N PRO A 78 -16.47 2.51 7.32
CA PRO A 78 -17.09 1.22 7.56
C PRO A 78 -18.23 1.37 8.57
N THR A 79 -19.39 0.79 8.28
CA THR A 79 -20.57 0.72 9.16
C THR A 79 -20.64 -0.63 9.86
#